data_AF-A0AAU4WTG0-F1
#
_entry.id   AF-A0AAU4WTG0-F1
#
_cell.length_a   1.000
_cell.length_b   1.000
_cell.length_c   1.000
_cell.angle_alpha   90.00
_cell.angle_beta   90.00
_cell.angle_gamma   90.00
#
_symmetry.space_group_name_H-M   'P 1'
#
loop_
_entity.id
_entity.type
_entity.pdbx_description
1 polymer ?
#
loop_
_entity_poly.entity_id
_entity_poly.type
_entity_poly.pdbx_seq_one_letter_code
_entity_poly.pdbx_strand_id
1 'polypeptide(L)' 'MRGLVVRAPSPSGSRRVSVRGQILGLAYSDGDVIEFLRRAGLPDAEALLDEPSFVHWRGGRAHHYEAA' A
#
# COMPACT_ATOMS: atom_id res chain seq x y z
N MET A 1 -11.29 8.43 -8.60
CA MET A 1 -10.77 8.54 -7.22
C MET A 1 -9.25 8.38 -7.27
N ARG A 2 -8.46 9.02 -6.40
CA ARG A 2 -7.03 8.67 -6.26
C ARG A 2 -6.92 7.52 -5.27
N GLY A 3 -6.40 6.38 -5.71
CA GLY A 3 -6.21 5.18 -4.90
C GLY A 3 -5.16 5.34 -3.80
N LEU A 4 -4.91 4.25 -3.09
CA LEU A 4 -3.83 4.12 -2.11
C LEU A 4 -2.47 4.29 -2.79
N VAL A 5 -1.58 5.02 -2.15
CA VAL A 5 -0.19 5.17 -2.55
C VAL A 5 0.69 4.49 -1.52
N VAL A 6 1.44 3.49 -1.97
CA VAL A 6 2.43 2.77 -1.17
C VAL A 6 3.81 3.29 -1.55
N ARG A 7 4.49 3.95 -0.62
CA ARG A 7 5.82 4.53 -0.86
C ARG A 7 6.93 3.47 -0.86
N ALA A 8 8.14 3.94 -1.13
CA ALA A 8 9.36 3.13 -1.12
C ALA A 8 9.52 2.40 0.23
N PRO A 9 10.18 1.23 0.23
CA PRO A 9 10.68 0.61 1.46
C PRO A 9 11.49 1.62 2.27
N SER A 10 11.26 1.63 3.57
CA SER A 10 12.12 2.31 4.53
C SER A 10 13.26 1.37 4.95
N PRO A 11 14.36 1.91 5.51
CA PRO A 11 15.44 1.09 6.06
C PRO A 11 14.99 0.08 7.12
N SER A 12 13.85 0.33 7.79
CA SER A 12 13.28 -0.57 8.80
C SER A 12 12.36 -1.66 8.22
N GLY A 13 12.27 -1.79 6.89
CA GLY A 13 11.44 -2.81 6.23
C GLY A 13 9.95 -2.47 6.13
N SER A 14 9.56 -1.23 6.45
CA SER A 14 8.17 -0.78 6.32
C SER A 14 7.95 0.05 5.06
N ARG A 15 6.70 0.14 4.60
CA ARG A 15 6.26 1.06 3.54
C ARG A 15 5.17 1.96 4.08
N ARG A 16 5.31 3.27 3.83
CA ARG A 16 4.30 4.24 4.24
C ARG A 16 3.15 4.26 3.26
N VAL A 17 1.93 4.13 3.78
CA VAL A 17 0.69 4.03 3.00
C VAL A 17 -0.15 5.28 3.20
N SER A 18 -0.70 5.82 2.11
CA SER A 18 -1.52 7.04 2.15
C SER A 18 -2.67 7.01 1.15
N VAL A 19 -3.77 7.69 1.47
CA VAL A 19 -4.90 7.92 0.57
C VAL A 19 -5.18 9.42 0.51
N ARG A 20 -5.31 9.97 -0.71
CA ARG A 20 -5.55 11.42 -0.92
C ARG A 20 -4.59 12.33 -0.12
N GLY A 21 -3.35 11.90 0.08
CA GLY A 21 -2.32 12.63 0.84
C GLY A 21 -2.36 12.43 2.35
N GLN A 22 -3.39 11.80 2.91
CA GLN A 22 -3.44 11.44 4.34
C GLN A 22 -2.76 10.10 4.58
N ILE A 23 -1.93 10.03 5.63
CA ILE A 23 -1.22 8.80 6.00
C ILE A 23 -2.20 7.85 6.69
N LEU A 24 -2.30 6.62 6.19
CA LEU A 24 -3.08 5.55 6.84
C LEU A 24 -2.24 4.76 7.83
N GLY A 25 -0.94 4.60 7.55
CA GLY A 25 -0.02 3.90 8.44
C GLY A 25 1.23 3.38 7.72
N LEU A 26 1.86 2.40 8.36
CA LEU A 26 2.99 1.64 7.84
C LEU A 26 2.52 0.22 7.53
N ALA A 27 2.91 -0.30 6.37
CA ALA A 27 2.73 -1.68 5.97
C ALA A 27 4.09 -2.40 5.96
N TYR A 28 4.15 -3.58 6.53
CA TYR A 28 5.31 -4.47 6.52
C TYR A 28 5.11 -5.67 5.59
N SER A 29 3.88 -5.83 5.10
CA SER A 29 3.49 -6.90 4.17
C SER A 29 2.35 -6.44 3.26
N ASP A 30 2.03 -7.25 2.26
CA ASP A 30 0.84 -7.06 1.42
C ASP A 30 -0.44 -7.15 2.25
N GLY A 31 -0.46 -8.02 3.28
CA GLY A 31 -1.59 -8.16 4.19
C GLY A 31 -1.96 -6.85 4.89
N ASP A 32 -0.97 -6.03 5.25
CA ASP A 32 -1.23 -4.71 5.85
C ASP A 32 -1.85 -3.73 4.84
N VAL A 33 -1.43 -3.80 3.57
CA VAL A 33 -2.00 -2.96 2.50
C VAL A 33 -3.44 -3.38 2.21
N ILE A 34 -3.71 -4.68 2.15
CA ILE A 34 -5.04 -5.26 2.01
C ILE A 34 -5.94 -4.81 3.18
N GLU A 35 -5.42 -4.80 4.40
CA GLU A 35 -6.19 -4.33 5.55
C GLU A 35 -6.53 -2.83 5.45
N PHE A 36 -5.62 -1.99 4.93
CA PHE A 36 -5.95 -0.59 4.64
C PHE A 36 -7.05 -0.45 3.57
N LEU A 37 -7.03 -1.28 2.52
CA LEU A 37 -8.10 -1.33 1.51
C LEU A 37 -9.45 -1.73 2.12
N ARG A 38 -9.48 -2.78 2.96
CA ARG A 38 -10.71 -3.21 3.65
C ARG A 38 -11.27 -2.11 4.56
N ARG A 39 -10.42 -1.48 5.36
CA ARG A 39 -10.80 -0.35 6.24
C ARG A 39 -11.27 0.88 5.47
N ALA A 40 -10.84 1.03 4.21
CA ALA A 40 -11.34 2.05 3.30
C ALA A 40 -12.69 1.70 2.64
N GLY A 41 -13.29 0.55 2.98
CA GLY A 41 -14.61 0.12 2.49
C GLY A 41 -14.59 -0.64 1.17
N LEU A 42 -13.45 -1.24 0.81
CA LEU A 42 -13.28 -1.98 -0.44
C LEU A 42 -13.29 -3.51 -0.15
N PRO A 43 -14.39 -4.23 -0.45
CA PRO A 43 -14.59 -5.62 -0.02
C PRO A 43 -13.73 -6.66 -0.77
N ASP A 44 -13.24 -6.36 -1.97
CA ASP A 44 -12.36 -7.24 -2.77
C ASP A 44 -10.87 -6.85 -2.65
N ALA A 45 -10.44 -6.46 -1.45
CA ALA A 45 -9.14 -5.83 -1.20
C ALA A 45 -7.94 -6.61 -1.75
N GLU A 46 -7.99 -7.94 -1.70
CA GLU A 46 -6.96 -8.82 -2.27
C GLU A 46 -6.82 -8.64 -3.78
N ALA A 47 -7.93 -8.61 -4.52
CA ALA A 47 -7.91 -8.39 -5.96
C ALA A 47 -7.50 -6.96 -6.32
N LEU A 48 -7.76 -6.01 -5.43
CA LEU A 48 -7.44 -4.59 -5.63
C LEU A 48 -5.97 -4.26 -5.34
N LEU A 49 -5.23 -5.14 -4.66
CA LEU A 49 -3.82 -4.92 -4.33
C LEU A 49 -2.96 -4.69 -5.58
N ASP A 50 -3.24 -5.44 -6.63
CA ASP A 50 -2.53 -5.37 -7.91
C ASP A 50 -3.19 -4.46 -8.93
N GLU A 51 -4.35 -3.88 -8.58
CA GLU A 51 -5.12 -3.09 -9.52
C GLU A 51 -4.59 -1.65 -9.55
N PRO A 52 -3.96 -1.18 -10.65
CA PRO A 52 -3.24 0.10 -10.68
C PRO A 52 -4.15 1.32 -10.50
N SER A 53 -5.46 1.14 -10.66
CA SER A 53 -6.48 2.15 -10.39
C SER A 53 -6.70 2.38 -8.89
N PHE A 54 -6.32 1.42 -8.05
CA PHE A 54 -6.55 1.41 -6.59
C PHE A 54 -5.26 1.42 -5.78
N VAL A 55 -4.19 0.75 -6.20
CA VAL A 55 -2.90 0.74 -5.50
C VAL A 55 -1.78 1.21 -6.39
N HIS A 56 -1.06 2.23 -5.91
CA HIS A 56 0.03 2.85 -6.63
C HIS A 56 1.33 2.64 -5.84
N TRP A 57 2.11 1.66 -6.27
CA TRP A 57 3.45 1.41 -5.75
C TRP A 57 4.44 2.47 -6.25
N ARG A 58 5.23 3.06 -5.33
CA ARG A 58 6.22 4.10 -5.65
C ARG A 58 7.58 3.76 -5.04
N GLY A 59 8.65 4.03 -5.80
CA GLY A 59 10.03 4.01 -5.30
C GLY A 59 10.56 2.63 -4.91
N GLY A 60 10.09 1.56 -5.57
CA GLY A 60 10.56 0.20 -5.37
C GLY A 60 9.69 -0.81 -6.12
N ARG A 61 10.12 -2.07 -6.17
CA ARG A 61 9.28 -3.17 -6.71
C ARG A 61 8.03 -3.34 -5.85
N ALA A 62 6.88 -3.60 -6.46
CA ALA A 62 5.69 -3.97 -5.70
C ALA A 62 5.97 -5.22 -4.84
N HIS A 63 5.26 -5.39 -3.72
CA HIS A 63 5.37 -6.55 -2.81
C HIS A 63 6.71 -6.77 -2.09
N HIS A 64 7.74 -5.96 -2.39
CA HIS A 64 9.03 -6.02 -1.71
C HIS A 64 9.10 -5.03 -0.56
N TYR A 65 9.25 -5.47 0.68
CA TYR A 65 9.26 -4.59 1.85
C TYR A 65 10.65 -4.32 2.42
N GLU A 66 11.61 -5.16 2.06
CA GLU A 66 13.01 -4.99 2.44
C GLU A 66 13.63 -3.76 1.75
N ALA A 67 14.55 -3.11 2.46
CA ALA A 67 15.38 -2.07 1.86
C ALA A 67 16.32 -2.71 0.83
N ALA A 68 16.36 -2.14 -0.37
CA ALA A 68 17.30 -2.53 -1.41
C ALA A 68 18.73 -2.10 -1.08
#